data_AF-A0A6G4ZSG3-F1
#
_entry.id   AF-A0A6G4ZSG3-F1
#
_cell.length_a   1.000
_cell.length_b   1.000
_cell.length_c   1.000
_cell.angle_alpha   90.00
_cell.angle_beta   90.00
_cell.angle_gamma   90.00
#
_symmetry.space_group_name_H-M   'P 1'
#
loop_
_entity.id
_entity.type
_entity.pdbx_description
1 polymer ?
#
loop_
_entity_poly.entity_id
_entity_poly.type
_entity_poly.pdbx_seq_one_letter_code
_entity_poly.pdbx_strand_id
1 'polypeptide(L)'
;MKRTLARMLFTSFVMLAIAGNAEEVLQDEVTSNLEENVVVDSRPLSTQKKELLEKQRQTESEQSEELSKEDALELSSLIIPIKEKEFIALASHHMNHTATTISPSLYHWIDFFPQDNIVKTEDGAEWIYDNSDSYIQRTWRPGDTIVISPKGRWLWGSNYSYVMTNKDLGTAIDVNLFLGPIAFGNYSTWIVGIDYNLGQIYLLNGQGERTVWEISNVDLYLFKDWEVNDTLIMGLNDSWFWWLSSYNHIVVNVNMNHTVRARQISSTPNYRPEATA
;
A
#
# COMPACT_ATOMS: atom_id res chain seq x y z
N MET A 1 -86.82 2.60 4.57
CA MET A 1 -87.52 3.69 3.86
C MET A 1 -86.88 5.02 4.28
N LYS A 2 -86.30 5.78 3.32
CA LYS A 2 -85.95 7.24 3.35
C LYS A 2 -84.94 7.74 4.43
N ARG A 3 -83.68 8.05 4.11
CA ARG A 3 -83.07 9.28 3.51
C ARG A 3 -83.23 10.59 4.34
N THR A 4 -82.12 11.12 4.90
CA THR A 4 -81.64 12.55 4.89
C THR A 4 -80.28 12.56 5.64
N LEU A 5 -79.09 12.95 5.16
CA LEU A 5 -78.53 14.02 4.31
C LEU A 5 -78.41 15.39 5.02
N ALA A 6 -77.24 15.64 5.63
CA ALA A 6 -76.68 16.96 5.95
C ALA A 6 -75.14 16.82 5.92
N ARG A 7 -74.47 17.06 4.78
CA ARG A 7 -73.77 18.32 4.43
C ARG A 7 -73.03 18.92 5.63
N MET A 8 -71.75 18.55 5.79
CA MET A 8 -70.76 19.39 6.45
C MET A 8 -69.69 19.82 5.45
N LEU A 9 -69.35 21.09 5.58
CA LEU A 9 -68.66 21.95 4.66
C LEU A 9 -67.19 21.57 4.43
N PHE A 10 -66.81 21.70 3.16
CA PHE A 10 -65.46 21.89 2.67
C PHE A 10 -64.86 23.15 3.31
N THR A 11 -63.77 23.00 4.03
CA THR A 11 -62.80 24.08 4.24
C THR A 11 -61.46 23.60 3.72
N SER A 12 -61.19 23.96 2.45
CA SER A 12 -59.87 23.90 1.86
C SER A 12 -58.95 24.83 2.65
N PHE A 13 -57.94 24.26 3.31
CA PHE A 13 -56.75 25.01 3.67
C PHE A 13 -55.66 24.67 2.65
N VAL A 14 -55.32 25.68 1.86
CA VAL A 14 -54.14 25.72 0.99
C VAL A 14 -52.92 25.70 1.91
N MET A 15 -52.24 24.56 2.01
CA MET A 15 -50.87 24.53 2.54
C MET A 15 -49.94 25.03 1.43
N LEU A 16 -49.59 26.29 1.55
CA LEU A 16 -48.60 26.98 0.73
C LEU A 16 -47.23 26.31 0.94
N ALA A 17 -46.58 25.96 -0.16
CA ALA A 17 -45.24 25.38 -0.20
C ALA A 17 -44.21 26.34 0.41
N ILE A 18 -43.50 25.86 1.45
CA ILE A 18 -42.18 26.35 1.83
C ILE A 18 -41.32 25.09 2.06
N ALA A 19 -40.99 24.42 0.97
CA ALA A 19 -39.99 23.36 0.92
C ALA A 19 -39.00 23.74 -0.19
N GLY A 20 -38.17 24.72 0.11
CA GLY A 20 -37.09 25.17 -0.76
C GLY A 20 -36.05 25.86 0.12
N ASN A 21 -34.83 25.31 0.10
CA ASN A 21 -33.59 25.92 0.60
C ASN A 21 -33.15 25.64 2.05
N ALA A 22 -33.53 24.52 2.68
CA ALA A 22 -32.87 24.08 3.92
C ALA A 22 -31.89 22.90 3.73
N GLU A 23 -31.85 22.29 2.54
CA GLU A 23 -31.05 21.08 2.28
C GLU A 23 -29.70 21.37 1.60
N GLU A 24 -29.46 22.62 1.16
CA GLU A 24 -28.25 23.01 0.43
C GLU A 24 -27.14 23.57 1.35
N VAL A 25 -27.42 23.84 2.64
CA VAL A 25 -26.43 24.43 3.58
C VAL A 25 -25.70 23.38 4.42
N LEU A 26 -26.15 22.11 4.43
CA LEU A 26 -25.48 21.04 5.19
C LEU A 26 -24.54 20.17 4.34
N GLN A 27 -24.44 20.38 3.02
CA GLN A 27 -23.53 19.62 2.16
C GLN A 27 -22.12 20.23 2.06
N ASP A 28 -21.96 21.53 2.33
CA ASP A 28 -20.65 22.20 2.22
C ASP A 28 -19.80 22.11 3.49
N GLU A 29 -20.39 21.85 4.66
CA GLU A 29 -19.63 21.75 5.93
C GLU A 29 -19.11 20.32 6.21
N VAL A 30 -19.55 19.32 5.44
CA VAL A 30 -19.11 17.91 5.55
C VAL A 30 -18.01 17.57 4.53
N THR A 31 -17.85 18.36 3.48
CA THR A 31 -16.85 18.15 2.41
C THR A 31 -15.50 18.82 2.68
N SER A 32 -15.36 19.60 3.75
CA SER A 32 -14.08 20.20 4.15
C SER A 32 -13.28 19.37 5.15
N ASN A 33 -13.65 18.12 5.41
CA ASN A 33 -12.69 17.14 5.93
C ASN A 33 -11.66 16.90 4.83
N LEU A 34 -10.71 17.83 4.76
CA LEU A 34 -9.55 17.80 3.91
C LEU A 34 -9.00 16.38 3.90
N GLU A 35 -8.86 15.83 2.70
CA GLU A 35 -8.10 14.62 2.41
C GLU A 35 -6.70 14.78 3.03
N GLU A 36 -6.56 14.36 4.29
CA GLU A 36 -5.34 14.52 5.06
C GLU A 36 -4.46 13.30 4.83
N ASN A 37 -3.21 13.55 4.46
CA ASN A 37 -2.20 12.51 4.40
C ASN A 37 -1.93 11.93 5.80
N VAL A 38 -1.75 10.61 5.86
CA VAL A 38 -1.40 9.95 7.12
C VAL A 38 0.01 10.32 7.54
N VAL A 39 0.15 10.83 8.76
CA VAL A 39 1.47 11.12 9.35
C VAL A 39 2.23 9.82 9.60
N VAL A 40 3.43 9.73 9.02
CA VAL A 40 4.35 8.60 9.18
C VAL A 40 4.80 8.49 10.63
N ASP A 41 4.86 7.27 11.17
CA ASP A 41 5.24 7.00 12.58
C ASP A 41 4.30 7.69 13.60
N SER A 42 3.03 7.90 13.23
CA SER A 42 1.99 8.44 14.14
C SER A 42 1.70 7.53 15.34
N ARG A 43 2.00 6.23 15.25
CA ARG A 43 1.94 5.25 16.35
C ARG A 43 3.31 4.55 16.50
N PRO A 44 4.31 5.23 17.07
CA PRO A 44 5.67 4.72 17.06
C PRO A 44 5.82 3.50 17.96
N LEU A 45 6.61 2.53 17.47
CA LEU A 45 7.06 1.40 18.29
C LEU A 45 7.85 1.88 19.51
N SER A 46 7.73 1.15 20.62
CA SER A 46 8.59 1.36 21.79
C SER A 46 10.07 1.21 21.43
N THR A 47 10.95 1.99 22.08
CA THR A 47 12.40 1.96 21.86
C THR A 47 12.98 0.54 21.97
N GLN A 48 12.55 -0.22 22.99
CA GLN A 48 12.98 -1.61 23.18
C GLN A 48 12.62 -2.50 22.00
N LYS A 49 11.43 -2.31 21.41
CA LYS A 49 10.99 -3.07 20.24
C LYS A 49 11.74 -2.62 18.98
N LYS A 50 12.01 -1.31 18.81
CA LYS A 50 12.88 -0.79 17.74
C LYS A 50 14.29 -1.37 17.81
N GLU A 51 14.88 -1.48 19.00
CA GLU A 51 16.20 -2.12 19.20
C GLU A 51 16.19 -3.63 18.93
N LEU A 52 15.14 -4.32 19.37
CA LEU A 52 14.97 -5.76 19.10
C LEU A 52 14.89 -6.05 17.61
N LEU A 53 14.11 -5.23 16.90
CA LEU A 53 13.95 -5.27 15.44
C LEU A 53 15.27 -5.11 14.71
N GLU A 54 16.02 -4.09 15.09
CA GLU A 54 17.31 -3.77 14.51
C GLU A 54 18.29 -4.94 14.68
N LYS A 55 18.30 -5.56 15.86
CA LYS A 55 19.11 -6.77 16.12
C LYS A 55 18.68 -7.95 15.26
N GLN A 56 17.38 -8.24 15.16
CA GLN A 56 16.89 -9.35 14.34
C GLN A 56 17.22 -9.14 12.86
N ARG A 57 17.05 -7.92 12.35
CA ARG A 57 17.42 -7.57 10.97
C ARG A 57 18.92 -7.74 10.71
N GLN A 58 19.77 -7.39 11.68
CA GLN A 58 21.22 -7.64 11.60
C GLN A 58 21.52 -9.14 11.55
N THR A 59 20.91 -9.94 12.42
CA THR A 59 21.09 -11.40 12.44
C THR A 59 20.62 -12.06 11.14
N GLU A 60 19.48 -11.65 10.58
CA GLU A 60 19.00 -12.16 9.28
C GLU A 60 19.98 -11.81 8.16
N SER A 61 20.54 -10.59 8.17
CA SER A 61 21.56 -10.18 7.20
C SER A 61 22.81 -11.06 7.32
N GLU A 62 23.32 -11.27 8.53
CA GLU A 62 24.50 -12.11 8.79
C GLU A 62 24.28 -13.57 8.36
N GLN A 63 23.10 -14.14 8.65
CA GLN A 63 22.77 -15.50 8.21
C GLN A 63 22.70 -15.62 6.68
N SER A 64 22.13 -14.60 6.03
CA SER A 64 22.09 -14.56 4.57
C SER A 64 23.49 -14.40 3.96
N GLU A 65 24.41 -13.74 4.68
CA GLU A 65 25.82 -13.63 4.31
C GLU A 65 26.56 -14.95 4.33
N GLU A 66 26.31 -15.76 5.35
CA GLU A 66 26.88 -17.09 5.47
C GLU A 66 26.35 -18.01 4.36
N LEU A 67 25.03 -18.03 4.16
CA LEU A 67 24.38 -18.82 3.10
C LEU A 67 24.90 -18.45 1.70
N SER A 68 25.05 -17.16 1.37
CA SER A 68 25.59 -16.79 0.07
C SER A 68 27.04 -17.24 -0.15
N LYS A 69 27.87 -17.30 0.90
CA LYS A 69 29.27 -17.71 0.76
C LYS A 69 29.35 -19.20 0.46
N GLU A 70 28.51 -20.01 1.10
CA GLU A 70 28.39 -21.45 0.86
C GLU A 70 27.78 -21.73 -0.51
N ASP A 71 26.66 -21.08 -0.85
CA ASP A 71 25.96 -21.26 -2.12
C ASP A 71 26.76 -20.72 -3.32
N ALA A 72 27.50 -19.60 -3.17
CA ALA A 72 28.36 -19.10 -4.25
C ALA A 72 29.52 -20.06 -4.55
N LEU A 73 30.02 -20.78 -3.54
CA LEU A 73 31.02 -21.83 -3.70
C LEU A 73 30.46 -23.02 -4.48
N GLU A 74 29.21 -23.45 -4.22
CA GLU A 74 28.56 -24.52 -4.99
C GLU A 74 28.11 -24.08 -6.39
N LEU A 75 27.46 -22.93 -6.52
CA LEU A 75 26.92 -22.42 -7.79
C LEU A 75 28.01 -22.04 -8.79
N SER A 76 29.20 -21.60 -8.33
CA SER A 76 30.34 -21.33 -9.22
C SER A 76 30.77 -22.55 -10.05
N SER A 77 30.44 -23.77 -9.60
CA SER A 77 30.72 -25.02 -10.32
C SER A 77 29.65 -25.40 -11.36
N LEU A 78 28.50 -24.71 -11.38
CA LEU A 78 27.30 -25.08 -12.14
C LEU A 78 26.87 -24.06 -13.21
N ILE A 79 27.61 -22.95 -13.38
CA ILE A 79 27.22 -21.88 -14.33
C ILE A 79 27.37 -22.34 -15.79
N ILE A 80 26.24 -22.67 -16.42
CA ILE A 80 26.09 -22.69 -17.88
C ILE A 80 25.72 -21.25 -18.31
N PRO A 81 26.37 -20.65 -19.32
CA PRO A 81 26.08 -19.29 -19.75
C PRO A 81 24.68 -19.20 -20.38
N ILE A 82 23.72 -18.64 -19.64
CA ILE A 82 22.40 -18.27 -20.16
C ILE A 82 22.51 -16.90 -20.82
N LYS A 83 22.05 -16.80 -22.07
CA LYS A 83 22.10 -15.57 -22.86
C LYS A 83 21.08 -14.56 -22.34
N GLU A 84 21.58 -13.55 -21.65
CA GLU A 84 20.93 -12.37 -21.08
C GLU A 84 19.83 -11.70 -21.95
N LYS A 85 19.86 -11.90 -23.28
CA LYS A 85 18.91 -11.29 -24.22
C LYS A 85 17.50 -11.89 -24.21
N GLU A 86 17.31 -13.12 -23.72
CA GLU A 86 15.98 -13.76 -23.73
C GLU A 86 15.10 -13.34 -22.53
N PHE A 87 15.70 -12.89 -21.43
CA PHE A 87 14.96 -12.48 -20.22
C PHE A 87 14.29 -11.10 -20.37
N ILE A 88 14.95 -10.16 -21.06
CA ILE A 88 14.46 -8.79 -21.27
C ILE A 88 13.27 -8.76 -22.25
N ALA A 89 13.20 -9.69 -23.20
CA ALA A 89 12.12 -9.78 -24.19
C ALA A 89 10.79 -10.30 -23.61
N LEU A 90 10.82 -11.10 -22.53
CA LEU A 90 9.60 -11.58 -21.88
C LEU A 90 8.89 -10.50 -21.05
N ALA A 91 9.64 -9.53 -20.52
CA ALA A 91 9.10 -8.47 -19.66
C ALA A 91 8.44 -7.31 -20.44
N SER A 92 8.71 -7.19 -21.75
CA SER A 92 8.36 -6.00 -22.54
C SER A 92 7.11 -6.16 -23.43
N HIS A 93 6.35 -7.26 -23.31
CA HIS A 93 5.24 -7.56 -24.23
C HIS A 93 3.84 -7.64 -23.61
N HIS A 94 3.64 -7.13 -22.40
CA HIS A 94 2.34 -7.08 -21.75
C HIS A 94 2.20 -5.80 -20.94
N MET A 95 1.67 -4.70 -21.51
CA MET A 95 0.84 -3.70 -20.82
C MET A 95 0.09 -2.84 -21.85
N ASN A 96 -1.00 -3.38 -22.39
CA ASN A 96 -2.13 -2.53 -22.77
C ASN A 96 -3.00 -2.42 -21.51
N HIS A 97 -3.04 -1.24 -20.89
CA HIS A 97 -3.87 -0.98 -19.72
C HIS A 97 -5.36 -1.01 -20.09
N THR A 98 -5.94 -2.20 -20.17
CA THR A 98 -7.37 -2.38 -19.92
C THR A 98 -7.53 -2.63 -18.42
N ALA A 99 -8.09 -1.63 -17.72
CA ALA A 99 -8.50 -1.73 -16.32
C ALA A 99 -9.39 -2.96 -16.13
N THR A 100 -8.80 -4.07 -15.69
CA THR A 100 -9.53 -5.30 -15.40
C THR A 100 -8.83 -5.99 -14.23
N THR A 101 -9.44 -5.85 -13.05
CA THR A 101 -9.11 -6.55 -11.79
C THR A 101 -7.74 -6.19 -11.22
N ILE A 102 -7.62 -4.99 -10.66
CA ILE A 102 -6.40 -4.53 -10.00
C ILE A 102 -6.45 -5.06 -8.57
N SER A 103 -5.75 -6.16 -8.30
CA SER A 103 -5.32 -6.53 -6.94
C SER A 103 -4.69 -5.29 -6.26
N PRO A 104 -4.73 -5.10 -4.92
CA PRO A 104 -4.19 -3.90 -4.26
C PRO A 104 -2.84 -3.55 -4.86
N SER A 105 -2.67 -2.28 -5.20
CA SER A 105 -1.72 -1.84 -6.21
C SER A 105 -0.28 -2.12 -5.77
N LEU A 106 0.26 -3.26 -6.19
CA LEU A 106 1.68 -3.60 -6.04
C LEU A 106 2.58 -2.66 -6.85
N TYR A 107 1.97 -2.03 -7.85
CA TYR A 107 2.57 -1.05 -8.74
C TYR A 107 1.93 0.29 -8.43
N HIS A 108 2.78 1.29 -8.28
CA HIS A 108 2.38 2.68 -8.10
C HIS A 108 2.75 3.45 -9.35
N TRP A 109 2.31 4.69 -9.46
CA TRP A 109 2.80 5.60 -10.49
C TRP A 109 3.13 6.95 -9.89
N ILE A 110 4.08 7.61 -10.55
CA ILE A 110 4.48 8.96 -10.16
C ILE A 110 3.33 9.90 -10.51
N ASP A 111 2.80 10.61 -9.52
CA ASP A 111 1.84 11.68 -9.75
C ASP A 111 2.59 12.95 -10.19
N PHE A 112 3.46 13.48 -9.33
CA PHE A 112 4.36 14.60 -9.67
C PHE A 112 5.55 14.72 -8.71
N PHE A 113 6.41 15.71 -8.96
CA PHE A 113 7.57 16.04 -8.13
C PHE A 113 7.34 17.40 -7.45
N PRO A 114 6.93 17.44 -6.17
CA PRO A 114 6.57 18.69 -5.50
C PRO A 114 7.79 19.59 -5.24
N GLN A 115 8.96 18.98 -5.00
CA GLN A 115 10.20 19.67 -4.64
C GLN A 115 11.41 18.87 -5.15
N ASP A 116 12.58 19.51 -5.14
CA ASP A 116 13.85 18.81 -5.34
C ASP A 116 14.01 17.77 -4.23
N ASN A 117 14.18 16.49 -4.58
CA ASN A 117 14.31 15.34 -3.67
C ASN A 117 13.03 14.63 -3.20
N ILE A 118 11.84 15.04 -3.64
CA ILE A 118 10.58 14.36 -3.29
C ILE A 118 9.90 13.78 -4.54
N VAL A 119 9.47 12.52 -4.45
CA VAL A 119 8.57 11.88 -5.41
C VAL A 119 7.21 11.70 -4.75
N LYS A 120 6.14 12.18 -5.40
CA LYS A 120 4.76 11.96 -4.95
C LYS A 120 4.07 10.90 -5.81
N THR A 121 3.42 9.95 -5.16
CA THR A 121 2.69 8.84 -5.80
C THR A 121 1.19 9.12 -5.89
N GLU A 122 0.48 8.29 -6.63
CA GLU A 122 -0.96 8.43 -6.93
C GLU A 122 -1.88 8.44 -5.71
N ASP A 123 -1.44 7.79 -4.65
CA ASP A 123 -2.12 7.69 -3.37
C ASP A 123 -1.84 8.92 -2.48
N GLY A 124 -1.06 9.87 -2.99
CA GLY A 124 -0.66 11.08 -2.30
C GLY A 124 0.53 10.91 -1.37
N ALA A 125 1.12 9.71 -1.25
CA ALA A 125 2.31 9.51 -0.44
C ALA A 125 3.52 10.25 -1.01
N GLU A 126 4.37 10.76 -0.14
CA GLU A 126 5.57 11.50 -0.50
C GLU A 126 6.81 10.77 0.00
N TRP A 127 7.76 10.59 -0.91
CA TRP A 127 8.99 9.83 -0.69
C TRP A 127 10.19 10.74 -0.88
N ILE A 128 11.03 10.86 0.14
CA ILE A 128 12.31 11.55 0.02
C ILE A 128 13.33 10.55 -0.54
N TYR A 129 14.02 10.92 -1.60
CA TYR A 129 15.09 10.11 -2.19
C TYR A 129 16.48 10.62 -1.84
N ASP A 130 17.51 9.79 -2.04
CA ASP A 130 18.92 10.19 -1.83
C ASP A 130 19.36 11.22 -2.88
N ASN A 131 19.87 12.37 -2.46
CA ASN A 131 20.34 13.41 -3.39
C ASN A 131 21.41 12.90 -4.37
N SER A 132 22.18 11.87 -4.00
CA SER A 132 23.12 11.21 -4.91
C SER A 132 22.44 10.54 -6.11
N ASP A 133 21.18 10.14 -5.99
CA ASP A 133 20.35 9.55 -7.05
C ASP A 133 19.62 10.60 -7.91
N SER A 134 19.83 11.89 -7.66
CA SER A 134 19.15 12.98 -8.40
C SER A 134 19.38 12.93 -9.92
N TYR A 135 20.51 12.41 -10.39
CA TYR A 135 20.77 12.24 -11.83
C TYR A 135 19.91 11.12 -12.45
N ILE A 136 19.55 10.09 -11.68
CA ILE A 136 18.65 9.02 -12.08
C ILE A 136 17.22 9.56 -12.10
N GLN A 137 16.78 10.17 -10.98
CA GLN A 137 15.42 10.67 -10.83
C GLN A 137 15.05 11.69 -11.91
N ARG A 138 15.98 12.54 -12.37
CA ARG A 138 15.75 13.49 -13.48
C ARG A 138 15.31 12.84 -14.80
N THR A 139 15.48 11.53 -14.95
CA THR A 139 15.04 10.79 -16.14
C THR A 139 13.58 10.32 -16.03
N TRP A 140 13.04 10.28 -14.81
CA TRP A 140 11.68 9.80 -14.52
C TRP A 140 10.63 10.87 -14.83
N ARG A 141 9.39 10.45 -15.08
CA ARG A 141 8.29 11.33 -15.47
C ARG A 141 7.01 11.00 -14.69
N PRO A 142 6.09 11.98 -14.52
CA PRO A 142 4.72 11.70 -14.14
C PRO A 142 4.10 10.61 -15.02
N GLY A 143 3.43 9.64 -14.38
CA GLY A 143 2.83 8.48 -15.01
C GLY A 143 3.75 7.27 -15.15
N ASP A 144 5.06 7.40 -14.90
CA ASP A 144 5.95 6.23 -14.90
C ASP A 144 5.53 5.26 -13.79
N THR A 145 5.53 3.97 -14.13
CA THR A 145 5.22 2.88 -13.21
C THR A 145 6.41 2.60 -12.30
N ILE A 146 6.15 2.55 -11.00
CA ILE A 146 7.16 2.27 -9.99
C ILE A 146 6.77 1.09 -9.11
N VAL A 147 7.76 0.51 -8.43
CA VAL A 147 7.59 -0.51 -7.38
C VAL A 147 8.42 -0.10 -6.18
N ILE A 148 7.85 -0.29 -4.98
CA ILE A 148 8.56 -0.15 -3.72
C ILE A 148 9.05 -1.51 -3.26
N SER A 149 10.33 -1.56 -2.89
CA SER A 149 10.99 -2.76 -2.37
C SER A 149 11.75 -2.43 -1.08
N PRO A 150 11.95 -3.38 -0.16
CA PRO A 150 12.77 -3.15 1.02
C PRO A 150 14.24 -3.02 0.60
N LYS A 151 14.97 -2.05 1.16
CA LYS A 151 16.39 -1.96 0.89
C LYS A 151 17.16 -3.04 1.66
N GLY A 152 17.85 -3.91 0.93
CA GLY A 152 18.81 -4.86 1.51
C GLY A 152 19.95 -4.10 2.19
N ARG A 153 20.24 -4.39 3.47
CA ARG A 153 21.29 -3.68 4.24
C ARG A 153 22.71 -4.08 3.90
N TRP A 154 22.86 -5.22 3.25
CA TRP A 154 24.14 -5.91 3.17
C TRP A 154 25.26 -5.02 2.65
N LEU A 155 25.05 -4.27 1.55
CA LEU A 155 26.21 -3.75 0.82
C LEU A 155 26.54 -2.27 1.07
N TRP A 156 25.58 -1.41 1.41
CA TRP A 156 25.82 0.04 1.42
C TRP A 156 25.13 0.73 2.60
N GLY A 157 25.92 1.39 3.46
CA GLY A 157 25.53 2.07 4.70
C GLY A 157 24.68 3.33 4.50
N SER A 158 23.66 3.24 3.66
CA SER A 158 22.68 4.29 3.40
C SER A 158 21.54 4.18 4.44
N ASN A 159 21.08 5.34 4.91
CA ASN A 159 20.00 5.45 5.91
C ASN A 159 18.60 5.33 5.30
N TYR A 160 18.52 4.89 4.04
CA TYR A 160 17.27 4.72 3.32
C TYR A 160 16.71 3.31 3.54
N SER A 161 15.41 3.22 3.81
CA SER A 161 14.76 1.97 4.20
C SER A 161 14.24 1.19 3.00
N TYR A 162 14.01 1.87 1.87
CA TYR A 162 13.37 1.33 0.69
C TYR A 162 14.16 1.68 -0.58
N VAL A 163 13.86 0.93 -1.63
CA VAL A 163 14.25 1.23 -3.01
C VAL A 163 12.98 1.43 -3.81
N MET A 164 12.91 2.52 -4.55
CA MET A 164 11.87 2.78 -5.54
C MET A 164 12.44 2.44 -6.90
N THR A 165 11.84 1.48 -7.60
CA THR A 165 12.28 1.06 -8.94
C THR A 165 11.29 1.52 -9.99
N ASN A 166 11.73 2.36 -10.92
CA ASN A 166 10.97 2.71 -12.11
C ASN A 166 11.02 1.54 -13.10
N LYS A 167 9.86 0.93 -13.33
CA LYS A 167 9.69 -0.27 -14.17
C LYS A 167 9.81 0.04 -15.65
N ASP A 168 9.46 1.25 -16.06
CA ASP A 168 9.51 1.66 -17.47
C ASP A 168 10.95 1.91 -17.93
N LEU A 169 11.80 2.41 -17.02
CA LEU A 169 13.19 2.75 -17.31
C LEU A 169 14.19 1.70 -16.80
N GLY A 170 13.77 0.79 -15.91
CA GLY A 170 14.66 -0.18 -15.28
C GLY A 170 15.71 0.45 -14.35
N THR A 171 15.44 1.64 -13.83
CA THR A 171 16.33 2.38 -12.92
C THR A 171 15.73 2.43 -11.52
N ALA A 172 16.57 2.59 -10.50
CA ALA A 172 16.15 2.57 -9.11
C ALA A 172 16.84 3.68 -8.31
N ILE A 173 16.14 4.17 -7.28
CA ILE A 173 16.65 5.19 -6.34
C ILE A 173 16.32 4.76 -4.91
N ASP A 174 17.17 5.17 -3.97
CA ASP A 174 16.98 4.95 -2.55
C ASP A 174 15.95 5.92 -1.98
N VAL A 175 14.94 5.44 -1.24
CA VAL A 175 13.86 6.27 -0.71
C VAL A 175 13.47 5.96 0.74
N ASN A 176 12.95 6.99 1.41
CA ASN A 176 12.30 6.92 2.71
C ASN A 176 10.92 7.56 2.60
N LEU A 177 9.93 6.96 3.26
CA LEU A 177 8.59 7.51 3.33
C LEU A 177 8.63 8.77 4.20
N PHE A 178 8.25 9.91 3.62
CA PHE A 178 8.19 11.21 4.30
C PHE A 178 6.77 11.53 4.77
N LEU A 179 5.80 11.31 3.89
CA LEU A 179 4.38 11.53 4.17
C LEU A 179 3.58 10.34 3.62
N GLY A 180 2.63 9.84 4.40
CA GLY A 180 1.81 8.70 4.01
C GLY A 180 0.76 9.03 2.94
N PRO A 181 0.03 8.02 2.44
CA PRO A 181 -1.09 8.21 1.54
C PRO A 181 -2.20 9.08 2.15
N ILE A 182 -3.09 9.60 1.32
CA ILE A 182 -4.32 10.27 1.75
C ILE A 182 -5.19 9.28 2.53
N ALA A 183 -5.56 9.60 3.76
CA ALA A 183 -6.37 8.72 4.59
C ALA A 183 -7.71 8.41 3.90
N PHE A 184 -8.02 7.12 3.71
CA PHE A 184 -9.22 6.65 3.01
C PHE A 184 -9.40 7.23 1.58
N GLY A 185 -8.31 7.66 0.95
CA GLY A 185 -8.30 8.16 -0.42
C GLY A 185 -8.57 7.07 -1.45
N ASN A 186 -8.90 7.47 -2.68
CA ASN A 186 -9.29 6.57 -3.78
C ASN A 186 -8.25 5.50 -4.15
N TYR A 187 -6.97 5.75 -3.87
CA TYR A 187 -5.86 4.83 -4.14
C TYR A 187 -5.19 4.29 -2.87
N SER A 188 -5.69 4.67 -1.69
CA SER A 188 -5.13 4.24 -0.42
C SER A 188 -5.66 2.88 -0.03
N THR A 189 -4.86 2.13 0.75
CA THR A 189 -5.24 0.82 1.30
C THR A 189 -5.13 0.85 2.81
N TRP A 190 -6.11 0.28 3.51
CA TRP A 190 -6.11 0.22 4.97
C TRP A 190 -6.63 -1.12 5.50
N ILE A 191 -6.31 -1.38 6.77
CA ILE A 191 -6.75 -2.57 7.48
C ILE A 191 -8.22 -2.43 7.89
N VAL A 192 -9.06 -3.38 7.50
CA VAL A 192 -10.46 -3.49 7.96
C VAL A 192 -10.71 -4.66 8.90
N GLY A 193 -9.72 -5.54 9.06
CA GLY A 193 -9.77 -6.65 10.00
C GLY A 193 -8.41 -7.29 10.18
N ILE A 194 -8.22 -7.95 11.32
CA ILE A 194 -6.99 -8.66 11.67
C ILE A 194 -7.36 -10.01 12.31
N ASP A 195 -6.74 -11.09 11.84
CA ASP A 195 -6.69 -12.38 12.54
C ASP A 195 -5.25 -12.65 12.99
N TYR A 196 -4.98 -12.37 14.27
CA TYR A 196 -3.66 -12.59 14.86
C TYR A 196 -3.26 -14.06 14.99
N ASN A 197 -4.23 -14.97 15.09
CA ASN A 197 -3.94 -16.39 15.24
C ASN A 197 -3.46 -16.99 13.93
N LEU A 198 -4.03 -16.52 12.82
CA LEU A 198 -3.65 -16.92 11.47
C LEU A 198 -2.56 -16.04 10.85
N GLY A 199 -2.19 -14.93 11.48
CA GLY A 199 -1.26 -13.96 10.91
C GLY A 199 -1.83 -13.28 9.67
N GLN A 200 -3.15 -13.04 9.62
CA GLN A 200 -3.84 -12.52 8.44
C GLN A 200 -4.35 -11.10 8.64
N ILE A 201 -4.27 -10.30 7.57
CA ILE A 201 -4.90 -8.98 7.47
C ILE A 201 -5.93 -8.96 6.36
N TYR A 202 -7.02 -8.25 6.63
CA TYR A 202 -8.09 -7.99 5.69
C TYR A 202 -8.00 -6.53 5.28
N LEU A 203 -7.81 -6.30 3.99
CA LEU A 203 -7.57 -4.97 3.44
C LEU A 203 -8.78 -4.48 2.66
N LEU A 204 -9.00 -3.18 2.70
CA LEU A 204 -9.92 -2.43 1.85
C LEU A 204 -9.14 -1.30 1.18
N ASN A 205 -9.34 -1.11 -0.12
CA ASN A 205 -8.81 0.06 -0.82
C ASN A 205 -9.91 1.10 -1.09
N GLY A 206 -9.50 2.29 -1.51
CA GLY A 206 -10.42 3.40 -1.86
C GLY A 206 -11.42 3.07 -2.98
N GLN A 207 -11.19 2.02 -3.75
CA GLN A 207 -12.09 1.54 -4.79
C GLN A 207 -13.11 0.50 -4.29
N GLY A 208 -13.05 0.15 -3.00
CA GLY A 208 -13.96 -0.81 -2.36
C GLY A 208 -13.53 -2.27 -2.51
N GLU A 209 -12.34 -2.55 -3.04
CA GLU A 209 -11.85 -3.91 -3.24
C GLU A 209 -11.31 -4.48 -1.94
N ARG A 210 -11.62 -5.77 -1.70
CA ARG A 210 -11.23 -6.49 -0.49
C ARG A 210 -10.25 -7.59 -0.79
N THR A 211 -9.16 -7.62 -0.03
CA THR A 211 -8.15 -8.67 -0.15
C THR A 211 -7.71 -9.19 1.20
N VAL A 212 -7.20 -10.41 1.21
CA VAL A 212 -6.69 -11.06 2.41
C VAL A 212 -5.24 -11.44 2.17
N TRP A 213 -4.42 -11.09 3.15
CA TRP A 213 -2.98 -11.26 3.11
C TRP A 213 -2.51 -12.01 4.36
N GLU A 214 -1.56 -12.91 4.17
CA GLU A 214 -0.90 -13.64 5.25
C GLU A 214 0.49 -13.05 5.45
N ILE A 215 0.78 -12.66 6.68
CA ILE A 215 2.06 -12.12 7.12
C ILE A 215 3.04 -13.27 7.36
N SER A 216 4.30 -13.05 7.00
CA SER A 216 5.35 -14.01 7.24
C SER A 216 5.51 -14.33 8.72
N ASN A 217 5.65 -15.61 9.06
CA ASN A 217 5.83 -16.06 10.44
C ASN A 217 6.98 -15.36 11.16
N VAL A 218 8.05 -15.06 10.43
CA VAL A 218 9.22 -14.35 10.93
C VAL A 218 8.91 -12.90 11.27
N ASP A 219 7.88 -12.29 10.69
CA ASP A 219 7.49 -10.90 10.90
C ASP A 219 6.27 -10.74 11.85
N LEU A 220 5.70 -11.83 12.39
CA LEU A 220 4.51 -11.76 13.26
C LEU A 220 4.71 -10.90 14.52
N TYR A 221 5.94 -10.83 15.03
CA TYR A 221 6.26 -10.00 16.18
C TYR A 221 6.14 -8.50 15.88
N LEU A 222 6.28 -8.09 14.61
CA LEU A 222 6.01 -6.73 14.15
C LEU A 222 4.52 -6.47 14.06
N PHE A 223 3.83 -7.42 13.46
CA PHE A 223 2.42 -7.38 13.17
C PHE A 223 1.51 -7.24 14.41
N LYS A 224 1.94 -7.75 15.57
CA LYS A 224 1.12 -7.77 16.81
C LYS A 224 0.58 -6.40 17.29
N ASP A 225 1.20 -5.30 16.85
CA ASP A 225 0.84 -3.93 17.28
C ASP A 225 0.08 -3.15 16.17
N TRP A 226 -0.25 -3.83 15.05
CA TRP A 226 -1.05 -3.25 13.98
C TRP A 226 -2.49 -3.07 14.43
N GLU A 227 -3.17 -2.06 13.90
CA GLU A 227 -4.55 -1.75 14.28
C GLU A 227 -5.44 -1.63 13.05
N VAL A 228 -6.73 -1.88 13.25
CA VAL A 228 -7.75 -1.57 12.24
C VAL A 228 -7.68 -0.07 11.93
N ASN A 229 -7.82 0.28 10.66
CA ASN A 229 -7.63 1.62 10.06
C ASN A 229 -6.17 2.07 9.90
N ASP A 230 -5.17 1.24 10.23
CA ASP A 230 -3.81 1.54 9.77
C ASP A 230 -3.75 1.57 8.25
N THR A 231 -3.06 2.59 7.74
CA THR A 231 -2.84 2.78 6.30
C THR A 231 -1.58 2.06 5.87
N LEU A 232 -1.69 1.40 4.72
CA LEU A 232 -0.67 0.51 4.20
C LEU A 232 -0.24 0.93 2.80
N ILE A 233 1.04 0.72 2.50
CA ILE A 233 1.59 0.74 1.14
C ILE A 233 2.09 -0.67 0.82
N MET A 234 1.77 -1.15 -0.37
CA MET A 234 2.16 -2.48 -0.84
C MET A 234 3.40 -2.40 -1.71
N GLY A 235 4.16 -3.48 -1.80
CA GLY A 235 5.35 -3.50 -2.66
C GLY A 235 5.82 -4.92 -2.94
N LEU A 236 6.95 -5.04 -3.63
CA LEU A 236 7.58 -6.32 -3.93
C LEU A 236 8.67 -6.64 -2.92
N ASN A 237 8.75 -7.90 -2.52
CA ASN A 237 9.90 -8.40 -1.77
C ASN A 237 10.94 -8.92 -2.77
N ASP A 238 11.75 -8.01 -3.32
CA ASP A 238 12.80 -8.33 -4.30
C ASP A 238 14.18 -8.64 -3.69
N SER A 239 14.22 -8.92 -2.38
CA SER A 239 15.44 -9.29 -1.66
C SER A 239 16.24 -10.32 -2.44
N TRP A 240 17.56 -10.24 -2.46
CA TRP A 240 18.43 -11.13 -3.25
C TRP A 240 18.05 -12.61 -3.11
N PHE A 241 17.53 -13.06 -1.97
CA PHE A 241 17.05 -14.44 -1.74
C PHE A 241 15.54 -14.65 -1.95
N TRP A 242 14.89 -13.84 -2.79
CA TRP A 242 13.44 -13.87 -2.99
C TRP A 242 12.94 -15.24 -3.45
N TRP A 243 13.77 -16.04 -4.14
CA TRP A 243 13.41 -17.41 -4.53
C TRP A 243 13.26 -18.38 -3.35
N LEU A 244 13.82 -18.06 -2.18
CA LEU A 244 13.67 -18.87 -0.97
C LEU A 244 12.43 -18.50 -0.14
N SER A 245 11.82 -17.34 -0.40
CA SER A 245 10.66 -16.87 0.35
C SER A 245 9.37 -17.10 -0.43
N SER A 246 8.39 -17.77 0.19
CA SER A 246 7.02 -17.83 -0.33
C SER A 246 6.25 -16.51 -0.16
N TYR A 247 6.85 -15.51 0.49
CA TYR A 247 6.32 -14.17 0.69
C TYR A 247 7.02 -13.20 -0.25
N ASN A 248 6.43 -13.03 -1.44
CA ASN A 248 6.94 -12.24 -2.56
C ASN A 248 6.53 -10.76 -2.52
N HIS A 249 5.81 -10.34 -1.49
CA HIS A 249 5.38 -8.96 -1.31
C HIS A 249 5.87 -8.39 0.01
N ILE A 250 5.89 -7.08 0.08
CA ILE A 250 6.01 -6.33 1.33
C ILE A 250 4.74 -5.54 1.60
N VAL A 251 4.47 -5.32 2.88
CA VAL A 251 3.42 -4.43 3.37
C VAL A 251 4.06 -3.45 4.33
N VAL A 252 4.02 -2.17 3.99
CA VAL A 252 4.52 -1.06 4.79
C VAL A 252 3.37 -0.51 5.61
N ASN A 253 3.43 -0.62 6.93
CA ASN A 253 2.49 0.08 7.80
C ASN A 253 2.98 1.50 8.03
N VAL A 254 2.27 2.46 7.45
CA VAL A 254 2.61 3.88 7.43
C VAL A 254 2.57 4.47 8.84
N ASN A 255 1.54 4.12 9.62
CA ASN A 255 1.32 4.61 10.97
C ASN A 255 2.46 4.21 11.93
N MET A 256 3.09 3.07 11.68
CA MET A 256 4.15 2.52 12.51
C MET A 256 5.55 2.59 11.88
N ASN A 257 5.64 3.04 10.63
CA ASN A 257 6.85 3.17 9.81
C ASN A 257 7.74 1.92 9.81
N HIS A 258 7.15 0.77 9.51
CA HIS A 258 7.87 -0.50 9.39
C HIS A 258 7.18 -1.42 8.39
N THR A 259 7.89 -2.48 8.02
CA THR A 259 7.51 -3.34 6.91
C THR A 259 7.51 -4.79 7.33
N VAL A 260 6.56 -5.55 6.80
CA VAL A 260 6.48 -7.00 6.94
C VAL A 260 6.41 -7.65 5.57
N ARG A 261 6.91 -8.87 5.45
CA ARG A 261 6.74 -9.73 4.27
C ARG A 261 5.35 -10.34 4.31
N ALA A 262 4.69 -10.38 3.16
CA ALA A 262 3.36 -10.94 3.04
C ALA A 262 3.15 -11.70 1.73
N ARG A 263 2.11 -12.53 1.71
CA ARG A 263 1.58 -13.15 0.49
C ARG A 263 0.07 -12.97 0.44
N GLN A 264 -0.45 -12.72 -0.75
CA GLN A 264 -1.89 -12.67 -0.94
C GLN A 264 -2.46 -14.08 -0.92
N ILE A 265 -3.48 -14.31 -0.11
CA ILE A 265 -4.15 -15.62 -0.02
C ILE A 265 -5.51 -15.62 -0.72
N SER A 266 -6.16 -14.46 -0.85
CA SER A 266 -7.42 -14.33 -1.57
C SER A 266 -7.67 -12.90 -2.04
N SER A 267 -8.16 -12.76 -3.27
CA SER A 267 -8.98 -11.62 -3.68
C SER A 267 -10.43 -12.04 -3.58
N THR A 268 -11.21 -11.41 -2.69
CA THR A 268 -12.65 -11.69 -2.62
C THR A 268 -13.36 -10.65 -3.46
N PRO A 269 -13.88 -10.99 -4.65
CA PRO A 269 -14.65 -10.03 -5.43
C PRO A 269 -15.97 -9.64 -4.74
N ASN A 270 -16.45 -10.39 -3.73
CA ASN A 270 -17.72 -10.12 -3.04
C ASN A 270 -17.77 -10.78 -1.65
N TYR A 271 -17.13 -10.21 -0.63
CA TYR A 271 -17.51 -10.52 0.76
C TYR A 271 -18.79 -9.73 1.07
N ARG A 272 -19.95 -10.40 1.02
CA ARG A 272 -21.16 -9.89 1.68
C ARG A 272 -20.97 -10.16 3.17
N PRO A 273 -20.85 -9.14 4.04
CA PRO A 273 -20.93 -9.40 5.47
C PRO A 273 -22.29 -10.08 5.69
N GLU A 274 -22.27 -11.31 6.21
CA GLU A 274 -23.49 -11.91 6.71
C GLU A 274 -24.02 -10.93 7.75
N ALA A 275 -25.16 -10.30 7.43
CA ALA A 275 -25.84 -9.43 8.36
C ALA A 275 -26.14 -10.27 9.60
N THR A 276 -25.39 -10.03 10.67
CA THR A 276 -25.74 -10.53 11.99
C THR A 276 -27.09 -9.91 12.33
N ALA A 277 -28.11 -10.76 12.32
CA ALA A 277 -29.50 -10.45 12.67
C ALA A 277 -29.68 -10.21 14.17
#